data_AF-A0A382G633-F1
#
_entry.id   AF-A0A382G633-F1
#
_cell.length_a   1.000
_cell.length_b   1.000
_cell.length_c   1.000
_cell.angle_alpha   90.00
_cell.angle_beta   90.00
_cell.angle_gamma   90.00
#
_symmetry.space_group_name_H-M   'P 1'
#
loop_
_entity.id
_entity.type
_entity.pdbx_description
1 polymer ?
#
loop_
_entity_poly.entity_id
_entity_poly.type
_entity_poly.pdbx_seq_one_letter_code
_entity_poly.pdbx_strand_id
1 'polypeptide(L)' 'MPGQSPVIVVVGPTSAGKSALAVAVAEWFGGEVISADAFQVYRGLDIGTGKID' A
#
# COMPACT_ATOMS: atom_id res chain seq x y z
N MET A 1 15.29 15.95 -14.86
CA MET A 1 16.06 15.21 -13.84
C MET A 1 16.12 13.76 -14.30
N PRO A 2 17.30 13.14 -14.42
CA PRO A 2 17.37 11.74 -14.83
C PRO A 2 16.62 10.86 -13.81
N GLY A 3 15.82 9.91 -14.30
CA GLY A 3 15.36 8.74 -13.51
C GLY A 3 14.26 8.96 -12.49
N GLN A 4 13.18 9.69 -12.79
CA GLN A 4 12.00 9.69 -11.91
C GLN A 4 11.12 8.49 -12.23
N SER A 5 11.16 7.47 -11.38
CA SER A 5 10.18 6.37 -11.44
C SER A 5 8.78 6.94 -11.18
N PRO A 6 7.77 6.58 -11.99
CA PRO A 6 6.40 7.01 -11.75
C PRO A 6 5.91 6.46 -10.41
N VAL A 7 5.20 7.29 -9.64
CA VAL A 7 4.59 6.91 -8.36
C VAL A 7 3.08 6.82 -8.55
N ILE A 8 2.52 5.67 -8.17
CA ILE A 8 1.07 5.45 -8.17
C ILE A 8 0.58 5.53 -6.72
N VAL A 9 -0.45 6.34 -6.47
CA VAL A 9 -1.02 6.51 -5.13
C VAL A 9 -2.42 5.91 -5.10
N VAL A 10 -2.60 4.88 -4.27
CA VAL A 10 -3.91 4.23 -4.05
C VAL A 10 -4.55 4.81 -2.79
N VAL A 11 -5.57 5.64 -2.97
CA VAL A 11 -6.29 6.35 -1.89
C VAL A 11 -7.73 5.89 -1.75
N GLY A 12 -8.34 6.14 -0.60
CA GLY A 12 -9.73 5.79 -0.29
C GLY A 12 -9.97 5.52 1.20
N PRO A 13 -11.23 5.36 1.63
CA PRO A 13 -11.56 5.15 3.04
C PRO A 13 -11.04 3.80 3.57
N THR A 14 -10.99 3.64 4.89
CA THR A 14 -10.70 2.35 5.55
C THR A 14 -11.70 1.28 5.06
N SER A 15 -11.23 0.04 4.92
CA SER A 15 -12.03 -1.10 4.42
C SER A 15 -12.47 -1.02 2.94
N ALA A 16 -11.98 -0.06 2.15
CA ALA A 16 -12.30 0.03 0.72
C ALA A 16 -11.52 -0.95 -0.20
N GLY A 17 -10.74 -1.88 0.36
CA GLY A 17 -9.96 -2.84 -0.44
C GLY A 17 -8.65 -2.30 -1.05
N LYS A 18 -8.14 -1.17 -0.55
CA LYS A 18 -6.93 -0.51 -1.08
C LYS A 18 -5.70 -1.41 -1.15
N SER A 19 -5.46 -2.23 -0.12
CA SER A 19 -4.29 -3.10 -0.09
C SER A 19 -4.31 -4.12 -1.23
N ALA A 20 -5.46 -4.73 -1.51
CA ALA A 20 -5.62 -5.67 -2.62
C ALA A 20 -5.39 -4.99 -3.98
N LEU A 21 -5.91 -3.77 -4.16
CA LEU A 21 -5.67 -2.99 -5.37
C LEU A 21 -4.18 -2.60 -5.51
N ALA A 22 -3.52 -2.19 -4.43
CA ALA A 22 -2.11 -1.81 -4.45
C ALA A 22 -1.21 -2.99 -4.86
N VAL A 23 -1.48 -4.20 -4.36
CA VAL A 23 -0.77 -5.42 -4.77
C VAL A 23 -0.96 -5.70 -6.27
N ALA A 24 -2.21 -5.70 -6.75
CA ALA A 24 -2.49 -5.95 -8.17
C ALA A 24 -1.83 -4.92 -9.10
N VAL A 25 -1.80 -3.64 -8.70
CA VAL A 25 -1.12 -2.58 -9.44
C VAL A 25 0.40 -2.81 -9.44
N ALA A 26 0.99 -3.16 -8.30
CA ALA A 26 2.42 -3.44 -8.20
C ALA A 26 2.83 -4.63 -9.08
N GLU A 27 2.05 -5.72 -9.08
CA GLU A 27 2.27 -6.88 -9.95
C GLU A 27 2.22 -6.51 -11.44
N TRP A 28 1.25 -5.67 -11.84
CA TRP A 28 1.09 -5.27 -13.24
C TRP A 28 2.25 -4.40 -13.74
N PHE A 29 2.74 -3.47 -12.90
CA PHE A 29 3.82 -2.57 -13.27
C PHE A 29 5.23 -3.04 -12.89
N GLY A 30 5.35 -4.20 -12.22
CA GLY A 30 6.63 -4.66 -11.66
C GLY A 30 7.18 -3.70 -10.60
N GLY A 31 6.29 -3.09 -9.81
CA GLY A 31 6.63 -2.12 -8.77
C GLY A 31 6.60 -2.72 -7.36
N GLU A 32 6.80 -1.85 -6.37
CA GLU A 32 6.77 -2.21 -4.95
C GLU A 32 5.65 -1.43 -4.23
N VAL A 33 5.01 -2.09 -3.26
CA VAL A 33 3.99 -1.45 -2.40
C VAL A 33 4.67 -0.82 -1.19
N ILE A 34 4.41 0.46 -0.96
CA ILE A 34 4.81 1.18 0.26
C ILE A 34 3.54 1.55 1.01
N SER A 35 3.41 1.13 2.29
CA SER A 35 2.28 1.54 3.11
C SER A 35 2.38 3.01 3.49
N ALA A 36 1.28 3.75 3.28
CA ALA A 36 1.12 5.15 3.67
C ALA A 36 0.02 5.30 4.75
N ASP A 37 -0.11 4.30 5.63
CA ASP A 37 -1.04 4.31 6.76
C ASP A 37 -0.28 4.57 8.07
N ALA A 38 -0.76 5.54 8.86
CA ALA A 38 -0.08 5.98 10.08
C ALA A 38 -0.06 4.91 11.19
N PHE A 39 -0.96 3.92 11.15
CA PHE A 39 -1.09 2.90 12.20
C PHE A 39 -0.44 1.56 11.82
N GLN A 40 -0.30 1.24 10.54
CA GLN A 40 0.32 -0.03 10.11
C GLN A 40 1.83 -0.12 10.43
N VAL A 41 2.48 0.97 10.82
CA VAL A 41 3.88 0.97 11.26
C VAL A 41 4.09 0.30 12.64
N TYR A 42 3.05 0.21 13.48
CA TYR A 42 3.18 -0.31 14.83
C TYR A 42 3.26 -1.84 14.84
N ARG A 43 4.32 -2.40 15.42
CA ARG A 43 4.51 -3.86 15.55
C ARG A 43 3.52 -4.46 16.54
N GLY A 44 3.01 -5.66 16.24
CA GLY A 44 2.06 -6.38 17.09
C GLY A 44 0.62 -5.82 17.06
N LEU A 45 0.35 -4.81 16.22
CA LEU A 45 -0.98 -4.24 16.02
C LEU A 45 -1.52 -4.59 14.62
N ASP A 46 -1.49 -5.86 14.25
CA ASP A 46 -1.73 -6.26 12.86
C ASP A 46 -3.24 -6.36 12.55
N ILE A 47 -4.01 -7.01 13.43
CA ILE A 47 -5.46 -7.22 13.27
C ILE A 47 -6.23 -5.88 13.25
N GLY A 48 -5.95 -5.00 14.21
CA GLY A 48 -6.67 -3.73 14.35
C GLY A 48 -6.35 -2.68 13.28
N THR A 49 -5.24 -2.85 12.55
CA THR A 49 -4.81 -1.92 11.49
C THR A 49 -4.95 -2.50 10.08
N GLY A 50 -5.54 -3.68 9.96
CA GLY A 50 -5.77 -4.33 8.68
C GLY A 50 -4.50 -4.56 7.87
N LYS A 51 -3.41 -4.97 8.53
CA LYS A 51 -2.21 -5.40 7.81
C LYS A 51 -2.52 -6.66 7.00
N ILE A 52 -1.89 -6.74 5.84
CA ILE A 52 -1.92 -7.92 4.98
C ILE A 52 -0.93 -8.96 5.55
N ASP A 53 -1.37 -10.21 5.63
CA ASP A 53 -0.54 -11.39 5.95
C ASP A 53 0.21 -11.89 4.71
#